data_AF-A0A1C5PSK9-F1
#
_entry.id   AF-A0A1C5PSK9-F1
#
_cell.length_a   1.000
_cell.length_b   1.000
_cell.length_c   1.000
_cell.angle_alpha   90.00
_cell.angle_beta   90.00
_cell.angle_gamma   90.00
#
_symmetry.space_group_name_H-M   'P 1'
#
loop_
_entity.id
_entity.type
_entity.pdbx_description
1 polymer ?
#
loop_
_entity_poly.entity_id
_entity_poly.type
_entity_poly.pdbx_seq_one_letter_code
_entity_poly.pdbx_strand_id
1 'polypeptide(L)' 'MQIGEKIKNYRKTAGLTQEQVADYLDVSTPAVNKWEKGVSHS' A
#
# COMPACT_ATOMS: atom_id res chain seq x y z
N MET A 1 -0.54 -14.25 7.02
CA MET A 1 -0.32 -12.91 6.48
C MET A 1 -1.64 -12.30 6.05
N GLN A 2 -1.97 -11.14 6.60
CA GLN A 2 -3.10 -10.34 6.12
C GLN A 2 -2.75 -9.66 4.78
N ILE A 3 -3.76 -9.25 4.00
CA ILE A 3 -3.55 -8.62 2.68
C ILE A 3 -2.64 -7.39 2.76
N GLY A 4 -2.78 -6.57 3.80
CA GLY A 4 -1.96 -5.38 4.01
C GLY A 4 -0.47 -5.67 4.19
N GLU A 5 -0.13 -6.78 4.87
CA GLU A 5 1.26 -7.21 5.01
C GLU A 5 1.85 -7.67 3.67
N LYS A 6 1.05 -8.34 2.83
CA LYS A 6 1.49 -8.76 1.49
C LYS A 6 1.80 -7.54 0.61
N ILE A 7 0.90 -6.56 0.59
CA ILE A 7 1.08 -5.31 -0.17
C ILE A 7 2.36 -4.60 0.27
N LYS A 8 2.53 -4.42 1.59
CA LYS A 8 3.72 -3.79 2.17
C LYS A 8 5.01 -4.53 1.82
N ASN A 9 5.00 -5.86 1.86
CA ASN A 9 6.16 -6.66 1.52
C ASN A 9 6.52 -6.51 0.05
N TYR A 10 5.56 -6.69 -0.87
CA TYR A 10 5.83 -6.57 -2.31
C TYR A 10 6.32 -5.17 -2.70
N ARG A 11 5.72 -4.13 -2.13
CA ARG A 11 6.18 -2.75 -2.35
C ARG A 11 7.64 -2.58 -1.92
N LYS A 12 7.99 -3.05 -0.70
CA LYS A 12 9.36 -2.95 -0.19
C LYS A 12 10.35 -3.78 -0.99
N THR A 13 9.98 -4.98 -1.43
CA THR A 13 10.85 -5.82 -2.27
C THR A 13 11.07 -5.19 -3.65
N ALA A 14 10.11 -4.40 -4.13
CA ALA A 14 10.26 -3.60 -5.35
C ALA A 14 11.02 -2.28 -5.13
N GLY A 15 11.42 -1.95 -3.90
CA GLY A 15 12.13 -0.70 -3.58
C GLY A 15 11.26 0.57 -3.67
N LEU A 16 9.94 0.44 -3.64
CA LEU A 16 9.01 1.54 -3.87
C LEU A 16 8.54 2.21 -2.57
N THR A 17 8.27 3.52 -2.62
CA THR A 17 7.58 4.26 -1.56
C THR A 17 6.06 4.11 -1.68
N GLN A 18 5.31 4.46 -0.64
CA GLN A 18 3.83 4.47 -0.71
C GLN A 18 3.34 5.50 -1.74
N GLU A 19 4.07 6.61 -1.91
CA GLU A 19 3.79 7.67 -2.89
C GLU A 19 3.99 7.17 -4.32
N GLN A 20 5.09 6.49 -4.62
CA GLN A 20 5.32 5.91 -5.95
C GLN A 20 4.24 4.89 -6.33
N VAL A 21 3.80 4.05 -5.39
CA VAL A 21 2.71 3.10 -5.63
C VAL A 21 1.38 3.84 -5.85
N ALA A 22 1.15 4.93 -5.13
CA ALA A 22 -0.05 5.74 -5.28
C ALA A 22 -0.08 6.39 -6.67
N ASP A 23 1.04 6.97 -7.12
CA ASP A 23 1.20 7.56 -8.44
C ASP A 23 1.00 6.53 -9.56
N TYR A 24 1.56 5.32 -9.42
CA TYR A 24 1.40 4.26 -10.43
C TYR A 24 -0.02 3.72 -10.57
N LEU A 25 -0.80 3.78 -9.50
CA LEU A 25 -2.16 3.24 -9.46
C LEU A 25 -3.24 4.32 -9.58
N ASP A 26 -2.84 5.58 -9.78
CA ASP A 26 -3.71 6.76 -9.81
C ASP A 26 -4.64 6.83 -8.57
N VAL A 27 -4.04 6.62 -7.40
CA VAL A 27 -4.72 6.73 -6.10
C VAL A 27 -3.98 7.69 -5.20
N SER A 28 -4.58 8.01 -4.05
CA SER A 28 -3.91 8.82 -3.03
C SER A 28 -2.96 7.99 -2.15
N THR A 29 -1.84 8.57 -1.72
CA THR A 29 -0.90 7.95 -0.75
C THR A 29 -1.59 7.42 0.52
N PRO A 30 -2.60 8.11 1.11
CA PRO A 30 -3.38 7.57 2.23
C PRO A 30 -4.15 6.28 1.89
N ALA A 31 -4.56 6.06 0.64
CA ALA A 31 -5.21 4.81 0.23
C ALA A 31 -4.25 3.63 0.36
N VAL A 32 -3.01 3.78 -0.13
CA VAL A 32 -1.94 2.78 0.02
C VAL A 32 -1.63 2.53 1.50
N ASN A 33 -1.60 3.60 2.31
CA ASN A 33 -1.40 3.47 3.76
C ASN A 33 -2.50 2.64 4.44
N LYS A 34 -3.77 2.86 4.07
CA LYS A 34 -4.93 2.11 4.59
C LYS A 34 -4.86 0.63 4.21
N TRP A 35 -4.54 0.34 2.94
CA TRP A 35 -4.36 -1.04 2.47
C TRP A 35 -3.29 -1.77 3.29
N GLU A 36 -2.13 -1.14 3.50
CA GLU A 36 -1.02 -1.75 4.24
C GLU A 36 -1.28 -1.93 5.73
N LYS A 37 -2.11 -1.07 6.33
CA LYS A 37 -2.50 -1.19 7.75
C LYS A 37 -3.69 -2.12 7.98
N GLY A 38 -4.36 -2.58 6.93
CA GLY A 38 -5.56 -3.41 7.05
C GLY A 38 -6.78 -2.67 7.60
N VAL A 39 -6.75 -1.34 7.64
CA VAL A 39 -7.86 -0.51 8.11
C VAL A 39 -8.77 -0.22 6.92
N SER A 40 -9.62 -1.19 6.58
CA SER A 40 -10.79 -0.92 5.76
C SER A 40 -11.86 -0.40 6.70
N HIS A 41 -12.05 0.93 6.74
CA HIS A 41 -13.18 1.49 7.46
C HIS A 41 -14.44 1.01 6.73
N SER A 42 -15.26 0.22 7.41
CA SER A 42 -16.65 -0.06 7.01
C SER A 42 -17.45 1.22 6.92
#